data_AF-A0A7X1SPH5-F1
#
_entry.id   AF-A0A7X1SPH5-F1
#
_cell.length_a   1.000
_cell.length_b   1.000
_cell.length_c   1.000
_cell.angle_alpha   90.00
_cell.angle_beta   90.00
_cell.angle_gamma   90.00
#
_symmetry.space_group_name_H-M   'P 1'
#
loop_
_entity.id
_entity.type
_entity.pdbx_description
1 polymer ?
#
loop_
_entity_poly.entity_id
_entity_poly.type
_entity_poly.pdbx_seq_one_letter_code
_entity_poly.pdbx_strand_id
1 'polypeptide(L)'
;MPREDWSPSISGRLRPKAEDSQLNDHDSLKIWALESGSDHVTLRSKMRMPHSSRHTVMDEARKALRGALQTIRPRGDQIIEGVYSSSVEGYFDVENVVIYNIETASFNKCAINGIRARRDRSDREDTAFSHTLRYTLIDTPKAPANVMVHLRFAYPGFRSVFDIWWAVVNGELFSTGLLPGRFGIHVDLSCPTPPKNPAKCVKILFDGIIAALQSNLVAPAEEVVLRLSRKHGVEAELLRKRIFRPLSPAIMATRTGPLVAPYRKHGVQWHPADDKCEDCTFVVSESDTAFCDAYLFPIAD
;
A
#
# COMPACT_ATOMS: atom_id res chain seq x y z
N MET A 1 46.57 -63.72 -23.67
CA MET A 1 47.55 -62.75 -23.15
C MET A 1 47.09 -62.32 -21.76
N PRO A 2 47.90 -62.57 -20.71
CA PRO A 2 47.56 -62.25 -19.32
C PRO A 2 48.37 -61.04 -18.78
N ARG A 3 47.87 -60.45 -17.66
CA ARG A 3 48.63 -59.80 -16.55
C ARG A 3 49.39 -58.50 -16.93
N GLU A 4 49.67 -57.53 -16.07
CA GLU A 4 49.63 -57.40 -14.60
C GLU A 4 49.79 -55.89 -14.28
N ASP A 5 49.45 -55.57 -13.05
CA ASP A 5 49.71 -54.37 -12.26
C ASP A 5 51.12 -53.73 -12.42
N TRP A 6 51.23 -52.43 -12.11
CA TRP A 6 52.08 -51.86 -11.03
C TRP A 6 52.37 -50.36 -11.28
N SER A 7 51.89 -49.52 -10.35
CA SER A 7 52.60 -48.30 -9.88
C SER A 7 53.74 -48.75 -8.91
N PRO A 8 54.72 -47.94 -8.42
CA PRO A 8 54.63 -46.50 -8.15
C PRO A 8 55.97 -45.70 -8.15
N SER A 9 55.86 -44.47 -7.61
CA SER A 9 56.86 -43.64 -6.94
C SER A 9 57.55 -42.57 -7.79
N ILE A 10 57.21 -41.30 -7.53
CA ILE A 10 58.18 -40.25 -7.21
C ILE A 10 57.54 -39.28 -6.19
N SER A 11 58.29 -39.07 -5.11
CA SER A 11 58.17 -38.08 -4.05
C SER A 11 57.77 -36.66 -4.51
N GLY A 12 56.74 -36.09 -3.91
CA GLY A 12 56.33 -34.70 -4.05
C GLY A 12 56.45 -33.92 -2.75
N ARG A 13 57.19 -32.82 -2.80
CA ARG A 13 57.53 -31.88 -1.72
C ARG A 13 56.31 -31.27 -1.01
N LEU A 14 56.55 -30.95 0.26
CA LEU A 14 55.79 -30.05 1.15
C LEU A 14 55.19 -28.84 0.39
N ARG A 15 53.87 -28.66 0.54
CA ARG A 15 53.18 -27.38 0.36
C ARG A 15 52.46 -27.00 1.67
N PRO A 16 52.26 -25.70 1.94
CA PRO A 16 51.76 -25.19 3.22
C PRO A 16 50.33 -25.65 3.47
N LYS A 17 49.99 -25.92 4.73
CA LYS A 17 48.62 -26.07 5.20
C LYS A 17 47.83 -24.82 4.81
N ALA A 18 46.86 -24.98 3.91
CA ALA A 18 45.78 -24.02 3.77
C ALA A 18 45.05 -23.97 5.13
N GLU A 19 45.03 -22.79 5.73
CA GLU A 19 44.12 -22.50 6.82
C GLU A 19 42.70 -22.68 6.30
N ASP A 20 41.99 -23.61 6.91
CA ASP A 20 40.56 -23.83 6.73
C ASP A 20 39.81 -22.54 7.06
N SER A 21 39.54 -21.71 6.06
CA SER A 21 38.45 -20.74 6.14
C SER A 21 37.14 -21.51 5.92
N GLN A 22 36.68 -22.18 6.98
CA GLN A 22 35.28 -22.59 7.09
C GLN A 22 34.43 -21.32 7.18
N LEU A 23 34.09 -20.74 6.03
CA LEU A 23 32.92 -19.89 5.92
C LEU A 23 31.71 -20.77 6.26
N ASN A 24 31.10 -20.49 7.40
CA ASN A 24 29.91 -21.18 7.88
C ASN A 24 28.82 -21.24 6.81
N ASP A 25 28.48 -22.46 6.40
CA ASP A 25 27.42 -22.83 5.45
C ASP A 25 25.98 -22.57 6.00
N HIS A 26 25.86 -21.72 7.04
CA HIS A 26 24.60 -21.37 7.70
C HIS A 26 23.93 -20.12 7.12
N ASP A 27 24.62 -19.31 6.31
CA ASP A 27 24.07 -18.05 5.79
C ASP A 27 23.23 -18.22 4.50
N SER A 28 23.32 -19.38 3.84
CA SER A 28 22.58 -19.70 2.60
C SER A 28 21.06 -19.88 2.82
N LEU A 29 20.63 -20.10 4.07
CA LEU A 29 19.24 -20.34 4.46
C LEU A 29 18.48 -19.09 4.94
N LYS A 30 19.14 -17.93 5.07
CA LYS A 30 18.48 -16.73 5.58
C LYS A 30 17.53 -16.16 4.52
N ILE A 31 16.22 -16.31 4.73
CA ILE A 31 15.18 -15.86 3.79
C ILE A 31 14.76 -14.40 4.00
N TRP A 32 15.20 -13.76 5.09
CA TRP A 32 14.96 -12.35 5.39
C TRP A 32 16.04 -11.73 6.29
N ALA A 33 16.22 -10.42 6.18
CA ALA A 33 17.09 -9.62 7.04
C ALA A 33 16.38 -8.32 7.44
N LEU A 34 16.57 -7.90 8.69
CA LEU A 34 16.00 -6.66 9.23
C LEU A 34 17.13 -5.74 9.71
N GLU A 35 17.04 -4.49 9.31
CA GLU A 35 17.89 -3.39 9.73
C GLU A 35 16.99 -2.34 10.37
N SER A 36 17.35 -1.81 11.54
CA SER A 36 16.51 -0.85 12.27
C SER A 36 17.36 0.25 12.91
N GLY A 37 16.91 1.49 12.77
CA GLY A 37 17.42 2.66 13.47
C GLY A 37 16.31 3.38 14.23
N SER A 38 16.62 4.57 14.75
CA SER A 38 15.65 5.37 15.53
C SER A 38 14.53 5.97 14.67
N ASP A 39 14.79 6.16 13.38
CA ASP A 39 13.93 6.86 12.41
C ASP A 39 13.59 6.00 11.19
N HIS A 40 14.12 4.78 11.10
CA HIS A 40 13.90 3.90 9.97
C HIS A 40 13.92 2.41 10.34
N VAL A 41 13.31 1.60 9.49
CA VAL A 41 13.43 0.15 9.49
C VAL A 41 13.37 -0.38 8.07
N THR A 42 14.27 -1.29 7.72
CA THR A 42 14.33 -1.94 6.41
C THR A 42 14.27 -3.45 6.58
N LEU A 43 13.24 -4.07 6.00
CA LEU A 43 13.13 -5.51 5.85
C LEU A 43 13.49 -5.89 4.41
N ARG A 44 14.51 -6.73 4.23
CA ARG A 44 14.86 -7.36 2.96
C ARG A 44 14.45 -8.83 3.03
N SER A 45 13.82 -9.37 1.99
CA SER A 45 13.37 -10.77 1.98
C SER A 45 13.36 -11.39 0.59
N LYS A 46 13.54 -12.72 0.54
CA LYS A 46 13.46 -13.53 -0.69
C LYS A 46 12.02 -13.71 -1.17
N MET A 47 11.04 -13.43 -0.31
CA MET A 47 9.62 -13.58 -0.58
C MET A 47 8.86 -12.31 -0.19
N ARG A 48 7.81 -11.99 -0.94
CA ARG A 48 6.86 -10.94 -0.58
C ARG A 48 6.21 -11.27 0.76
N MET A 49 6.06 -10.25 1.61
CA MET A 49 5.25 -10.38 2.83
C MET A 49 3.82 -10.81 2.48
N PRO A 50 3.37 -11.99 2.91
CA PRO A 50 2.06 -12.48 2.56
C PRO A 50 0.97 -11.76 3.35
N HIS A 51 -0.26 -11.88 2.87
CA HIS A 51 -1.44 -11.38 3.55
C HIS A 51 -1.46 -11.84 5.01
N SER A 52 -1.81 -10.92 5.93
CA SER A 52 -1.72 -11.12 7.37
C SER A 52 -2.57 -12.28 7.91
N SER A 53 -3.61 -12.68 7.16
CA SER A 53 -4.43 -13.85 7.49
C SER A 53 -3.77 -15.20 7.20
N ARG A 54 -2.56 -15.24 6.64
CA ARG A 54 -1.84 -16.47 6.31
C ARG A 54 -0.65 -16.66 7.26
N HIS A 55 -0.64 -17.79 7.96
CA HIS A 55 0.52 -18.24 8.70
C HIS A 55 1.56 -18.82 7.75
N THR A 56 2.75 -18.23 7.73
CA THR A 56 3.81 -18.64 6.80
C THR A 56 5.19 -18.50 7.44
N VAL A 57 6.23 -18.94 6.71
CA VAL A 57 7.65 -18.72 7.06
C VAL A 57 8.04 -17.25 7.25
N MET A 58 7.21 -16.30 6.78
CA MET A 58 7.42 -14.86 6.95
C MET A 58 6.80 -14.28 8.24
N ASP A 59 6.16 -15.10 9.08
CA ASP A 59 5.52 -14.63 10.32
C ASP A 59 6.54 -14.05 11.32
N GLU A 60 7.72 -14.66 11.41
CA GLU A 60 8.82 -14.15 12.26
C GLU A 60 9.35 -12.81 11.73
N ALA A 61 9.56 -12.70 10.42
CA ALA A 61 9.96 -11.46 9.76
C ALA A 61 8.92 -10.34 10.00
N ARG A 62 7.63 -10.67 9.89
CA ARG A 62 6.53 -9.75 10.19
C ARG A 62 6.59 -9.32 11.65
N LYS A 63 6.70 -10.26 12.59
CA LYS A 63 6.78 -9.95 14.03
C LYS A 63 7.97 -9.03 14.35
N ALA A 64 9.15 -9.29 13.77
CA ALA A 64 10.34 -8.47 13.94
C ALA A 64 10.14 -7.05 13.40
N LEU A 65 9.62 -6.92 12.18
CA LEU A 65 9.29 -5.62 11.57
C LEU A 65 8.26 -4.84 12.40
N ARG A 66 7.21 -5.50 12.90
CA ARG A 66 6.20 -4.88 13.76
C ARG A 66 6.82 -4.37 15.06
N GLY A 67 7.70 -5.15 15.69
CA GLY A 67 8.44 -4.74 16.88
C GLY A 67 9.26 -3.48 16.62
N ALA A 68 10.02 -3.46 15.51
CA ALA A 68 10.82 -2.30 15.13
C ALA A 68 9.97 -1.05 14.85
N LEU A 69 8.86 -1.17 14.09
CA LEU A 69 7.95 -0.05 13.82
C LEU A 69 7.38 0.57 15.10
N GLN A 70 7.13 -0.24 16.13
CA GLN A 70 6.65 0.25 17.43
C GLN A 70 7.70 1.04 18.23
N THR A 71 8.96 1.07 17.80
CA THR A 71 10.01 1.90 18.42
C THR A 71 10.14 3.27 17.78
N ILE A 72 9.73 3.42 16.51
CA ILE A 72 9.83 4.67 15.74
C ILE A 72 8.84 5.71 16.28
N ARG A 73 9.29 6.96 16.46
CA ARG A 73 8.47 8.10 16.90
C ARG A 73 8.74 9.32 16.03
N PRO A 74 7.72 9.91 15.37
CA PRO A 74 7.90 11.15 14.64
C PRO A 74 8.27 12.29 15.59
N ARG A 75 9.01 13.26 15.06
CA ARG A 75 9.26 14.55 15.70
C ARG A 75 8.58 15.64 14.90
N GLY A 76 7.98 16.62 15.58
CA GLY A 76 7.27 17.71 14.89
C GLY A 76 6.14 17.18 14.01
N ASP A 77 6.11 17.63 12.76
CA ASP A 77 5.15 17.27 11.71
C ASP A 77 5.60 16.07 10.86
N GLN A 78 6.60 15.29 11.30
CA GLN A 78 7.03 14.13 10.53
C GLN A 78 5.94 13.06 10.41
N ILE A 79 5.90 12.38 9.26
CA ILE A 79 5.06 11.22 8.99
C ILE A 79 5.91 9.98 8.71
N ILE A 80 5.32 8.79 8.82
CA ILE A 80 6.00 7.55 8.40
C ILE A 80 5.76 7.29 6.92
N GLU A 81 6.82 7.19 6.13
CA GLU A 81 6.77 6.70 4.75
C GLU A 81 7.16 5.22 4.73
N GLY A 82 6.35 4.38 4.11
CA GLY A 82 6.68 3.01 3.75
C GLY A 82 6.87 2.87 2.24
N VAL A 83 7.99 2.31 1.84
CA VAL A 83 8.35 2.08 0.43
C VAL A 83 8.53 0.59 0.20
N TYR A 84 7.79 0.05 -0.76
CA TYR A 84 7.97 -1.31 -1.25
C TYR A 84 8.73 -1.29 -2.57
N SER A 85 9.86 -1.99 -2.61
CA SER A 85 10.67 -2.20 -3.82
C SER A 85 10.79 -3.68 -4.13
N SER A 86 10.71 -4.06 -5.40
CA SER A 86 10.93 -5.43 -5.86
C SER A 86 11.23 -5.47 -7.35
N SER A 87 12.12 -6.38 -7.76
CA SER A 87 12.37 -6.71 -9.17
C SER A 87 11.29 -7.63 -9.77
N VAL A 88 10.34 -8.11 -8.95
CA VAL A 88 9.28 -9.01 -9.39
C VAL A 88 8.13 -8.19 -9.98
N GLU A 89 7.84 -8.43 -11.26
CA GLU A 89 6.64 -7.90 -11.90
C GLU A 89 5.37 -8.61 -11.44
N GLY A 90 4.27 -7.87 -11.43
CA GLY A 90 2.99 -8.38 -10.97
C GLY A 90 2.09 -7.30 -10.38
N TYR A 91 0.96 -7.77 -9.86
CA TYR A 91 -0.05 -6.93 -9.24
C TYR A 91 0.24 -6.75 -7.74
N PHE A 92 0.38 -5.50 -7.33
CA PHE A 92 0.68 -5.11 -5.95
C PHE A 92 -0.12 -3.85 -5.60
N ASP A 93 -1.18 -4.00 -4.81
CA ASP A 93 -1.78 -2.83 -4.17
C ASP A 93 -0.81 -2.33 -3.10
N VAL A 94 -0.35 -1.09 -3.26
CA VAL A 94 0.73 -0.54 -2.44
C VAL A 94 0.37 -0.52 -0.95
N GLU A 95 -0.88 -0.19 -0.64
CA GLU A 95 -1.39 -0.17 0.74
C GLU A 95 -1.47 -1.59 1.33
N ASN A 96 -1.77 -2.60 0.52
CA ASN A 96 -1.78 -3.99 1.00
C ASN A 96 -0.38 -4.43 1.39
N VAL A 97 0.60 -4.18 0.55
CA VAL A 97 1.97 -4.65 0.77
C VAL A 97 2.68 -3.86 1.87
N VAL A 98 2.47 -2.54 1.93
CA VAL A 98 3.15 -1.63 2.87
C VAL A 98 2.42 -1.53 4.21
N ILE A 99 1.08 -1.67 4.25
CA ILE A 99 0.31 -1.40 5.48
C ILE A 99 -0.40 -2.66 5.98
N TYR A 100 -1.30 -3.24 5.18
CA TYR A 100 -2.21 -4.28 5.69
C TYR A 100 -1.51 -5.60 5.99
N ASN A 101 -0.55 -6.01 5.17
CA ASN A 101 0.21 -7.24 5.38
C ASN A 101 1.11 -7.17 6.63
N ILE A 102 1.38 -5.95 7.15
CA ILE A 102 2.15 -5.71 8.38
C ILE A 102 1.26 -5.53 9.62
N GLU A 103 -0.05 -5.42 9.40
CA GLU A 103 -1.08 -5.04 10.36
C GLU A 103 -1.01 -3.56 10.76
N THR A 104 -2.13 -2.86 10.57
CA THR A 104 -2.28 -1.42 10.82
C THR A 104 -1.95 -1.02 12.26
N ALA A 105 -2.14 -1.91 13.24
CA ALA A 105 -1.83 -1.65 14.65
C ALA A 105 -0.34 -1.37 14.91
N SER A 106 0.53 -1.87 14.04
CA SER A 106 1.99 -1.68 14.13
C SER A 106 2.40 -0.23 13.93
N PHE A 107 1.53 0.58 13.32
CA PHE A 107 1.76 1.99 12.99
C PHE A 107 1.21 2.97 14.03
N ASN A 108 0.52 2.50 15.09
CA ASN A 108 -0.15 3.35 16.09
C ASN A 108 0.73 4.45 16.71
N LYS A 109 2.05 4.27 16.71
CA LYS A 109 3.01 5.18 17.35
C LYS A 109 3.81 6.02 16.35
N CYS A 110 3.98 5.54 15.12
CA CYS A 110 4.78 6.21 14.10
C CYS A 110 3.95 6.99 13.08
N ALA A 111 2.68 6.63 12.88
CA ALA A 111 1.80 7.25 11.91
C ALA A 111 0.93 8.38 12.49
N ILE A 112 1.19 8.88 13.70
CA ILE A 112 0.26 9.79 14.42
C ILE A 112 -0.08 11.06 13.64
N ASN A 113 0.84 11.59 12.83
CA ASN A 113 0.65 12.78 12.00
C ASN A 113 0.25 12.44 10.55
N GLY A 114 0.37 11.17 10.16
CA GLY A 114 0.13 10.73 8.80
C GLY A 114 0.97 9.53 8.40
N ILE A 115 0.70 9.03 7.20
CA ILE A 115 1.39 7.90 6.59
C ILE A 115 1.45 8.09 5.07
N ARG A 116 2.57 7.68 4.48
CA ARG A 116 2.71 7.52 3.04
C ARG A 116 3.08 6.08 2.71
N ALA A 117 2.46 5.50 1.69
CA ALA A 117 2.84 4.21 1.15
C ALA A 117 3.14 4.37 -0.34
N ARG A 118 4.31 3.91 -0.77
CA ARG A 118 4.78 4.07 -2.15
C ARG A 118 5.38 2.77 -2.70
N ARG A 119 5.14 2.52 -3.98
CA ARG A 119 5.84 1.49 -4.74
C ARG A 119 7.03 2.13 -5.45
N ASP A 120 8.19 1.50 -5.32
CA ASP A 120 9.41 1.90 -5.99
C ASP A 120 9.80 0.80 -6.98
N ARG A 121 9.79 1.13 -8.26
CA ARG A 121 10.13 0.23 -9.37
C ARG A 121 11.53 0.47 -9.90
N SER A 122 12.34 1.34 -9.28
CA SER A 122 13.73 1.47 -9.66
C SER A 122 14.42 0.11 -9.59
N ASP A 123 15.12 -0.28 -10.65
CA ASP A 123 15.87 -1.52 -10.69
C ASP A 123 16.91 -1.54 -9.55
N ARG A 124 16.95 -2.64 -8.80
CA ARG A 124 17.89 -2.82 -7.70
C ARG A 124 18.64 -4.12 -7.89
N GLU A 125 19.96 -3.99 -8.05
CA GLU A 125 20.93 -5.07 -8.23
C GLU A 125 21.17 -5.92 -6.96
N ASP A 126 20.28 -5.89 -5.96
CA ASP A 126 20.41 -6.80 -4.82
C ASP A 126 19.89 -8.19 -5.21
N THR A 127 20.80 -9.01 -5.71
CA THR A 127 20.51 -10.38 -6.15
C THR A 127 20.14 -11.32 -5.00
N ALA A 128 20.42 -10.96 -3.74
CA ALA A 128 20.15 -11.83 -2.60
C ALA A 128 18.70 -11.75 -2.10
N PHE A 129 18.05 -10.58 -2.26
CA PHE A 129 16.68 -10.34 -1.80
C PHE A 129 15.84 -9.64 -2.87
N SER A 130 14.83 -10.34 -3.37
CA SER A 130 13.90 -9.84 -4.40
C SER A 130 12.88 -8.83 -3.89
N HIS A 131 12.74 -8.64 -2.57
CA HIS A 131 11.78 -7.74 -1.96
C HIS A 131 12.42 -6.90 -0.86
N THR A 132 12.10 -5.60 -0.86
CA THR A 132 12.48 -4.66 0.21
C THR A 132 11.25 -3.89 0.67
N LEU A 133 11.06 -3.82 2.00
CA LEU A 133 10.14 -2.91 2.66
C LEU A 133 10.95 -1.96 3.53
N ARG A 134 10.98 -0.68 3.18
CA ARG A 134 11.66 0.35 3.95
C ARG A 134 10.63 1.29 4.56
N TYR A 135 10.73 1.55 5.84
CA TYR A 135 9.96 2.58 6.53
C TYR A 135 10.91 3.64 7.07
N THR A 136 10.60 4.90 6.85
CA THR A 136 11.44 6.03 7.27
C THR A 136 10.55 7.20 7.68
N LEU A 137 10.94 7.93 8.72
CA LEU A 137 10.32 9.20 9.05
C LEU A 137 10.75 10.27 8.04
N ILE A 138 9.78 10.97 7.47
CA ILE A 138 10.00 12.08 6.55
C ILE A 138 9.24 13.30 7.06
N ASP A 139 9.67 14.50 6.66
CA ASP A 139 8.88 15.70 6.84
C ASP A 139 7.55 15.57 6.08
N THR A 140 6.50 16.24 6.56
CA THR A 140 5.19 16.16 5.89
C THR A 140 5.33 16.61 4.44
N PRO A 141 5.03 15.72 3.47
CA PRO A 141 5.12 16.08 2.06
C PRO A 141 4.04 17.11 1.73
N LYS A 142 4.40 18.08 0.90
CA LYS A 142 3.42 19.01 0.32
C LYS A 142 2.61 18.30 -0.75
N ALA A 143 1.42 18.84 -1.03
CA ALA A 143 0.66 18.45 -2.21
C ALA A 143 1.54 18.52 -3.47
N PRO A 144 1.50 17.52 -4.37
CA PRO A 144 2.32 17.50 -5.58
C PRO A 144 2.04 18.69 -6.50
N ALA A 145 3.01 19.09 -7.32
CA ALA A 145 2.83 20.21 -8.24
C ALA A 145 1.99 19.84 -9.48
N ASN A 146 2.00 18.57 -9.90
CA ASN A 146 1.37 18.04 -11.11
C ASN A 146 -0.03 17.47 -10.85
N VAL A 147 -0.86 18.17 -10.06
CA VAL A 147 -2.22 17.71 -9.73
C VAL A 147 -3.12 17.72 -10.96
N MET A 148 -3.78 16.60 -11.24
CA MET A 148 -4.83 16.48 -12.25
C MET A 148 -6.23 16.62 -11.65
N VAL A 149 -6.40 16.17 -10.40
CA VAL A 149 -7.68 16.28 -9.68
C VAL A 149 -7.43 16.92 -8.33
N HIS A 150 -8.13 18.02 -8.04
CA HIS A 150 -8.21 18.58 -6.69
C HIS A 150 -9.68 18.70 -6.32
N LEU A 151 -10.04 18.05 -5.22
CA LEU A 151 -11.39 18.13 -4.65
C LEU A 151 -11.34 18.31 -3.13
N ARG A 152 -12.41 18.90 -2.60
CA ARG A 152 -12.65 19.02 -1.16
C ARG A 152 -14.01 18.46 -0.81
N PHE A 153 -14.09 17.74 0.30
CA PHE A 153 -15.34 17.17 0.79
C PHE A 153 -15.42 17.20 2.31
N ALA A 154 -16.64 17.24 2.84
CA ALA A 154 -16.88 17.13 4.27
C ALA A 154 -16.39 15.78 4.79
N TYR A 155 -15.67 15.77 5.92
CA TYR A 155 -15.18 14.52 6.52
C TYR A 155 -16.35 13.75 7.19
N PRO A 156 -16.74 12.56 6.68
CA PRO A 156 -17.91 11.84 7.21
C PRO A 156 -17.54 10.83 8.33
N GLY A 157 -16.27 10.81 8.76
CA GLY A 157 -15.71 9.71 9.54
C GLY A 157 -15.20 8.56 8.67
N PHE A 158 -14.56 7.56 9.29
CA PHE A 158 -14.04 6.36 8.63
C PHE A 158 -14.92 5.13 8.87
N ARG A 159 -16.24 5.25 8.66
CA ARG A 159 -17.20 4.16 8.92
C ARG A 159 -17.30 3.16 7.78
N SER A 160 -17.30 3.65 6.54
CA SER A 160 -17.45 2.81 5.36
C SER A 160 -16.94 3.48 4.10
N VAL A 161 -16.62 2.69 3.07
CA VAL A 161 -16.27 3.17 1.73
C VAL A 161 -17.40 4.01 1.14
N PHE A 162 -18.67 3.63 1.38
CA PHE A 162 -19.84 4.39 0.92
C PHE A 162 -19.86 5.82 1.48
N ASP A 163 -19.56 6.00 2.77
CA ASP A 163 -19.63 7.31 3.41
C ASP A 163 -18.61 8.28 2.78
N ILE A 164 -17.39 7.80 2.53
CA ILE A 164 -16.35 8.57 1.84
C ILE A 164 -16.77 8.83 0.39
N TRP A 165 -17.17 7.79 -0.35
CA TRP A 165 -17.64 7.92 -1.73
C TRP A 165 -18.76 8.96 -1.86
N TRP A 166 -19.75 8.90 -0.98
CA TRP A 166 -20.88 9.84 -0.98
C TRP A 166 -20.44 11.25 -0.65
N ALA A 167 -19.52 11.44 0.29
CA ALA A 167 -18.97 12.75 0.60
C ALA A 167 -18.21 13.33 -0.60
N VAL A 168 -17.40 12.54 -1.30
CA VAL A 168 -16.65 12.96 -2.49
C VAL A 168 -17.60 13.33 -3.64
N VAL A 169 -18.62 12.51 -3.91
CA VAL A 169 -19.60 12.80 -4.98
C VAL A 169 -20.44 14.06 -4.72
N ASN A 170 -20.54 14.50 -3.45
CA ASN A 170 -21.19 15.76 -3.08
C ASN A 170 -20.18 16.86 -2.72
N GLY A 171 -18.89 16.64 -2.95
CA GLY A 171 -17.82 17.58 -2.66
C GLY A 171 -17.71 18.68 -3.71
N GLU A 172 -16.79 19.60 -3.43
CA GLU A 172 -16.38 20.65 -4.36
C GLU A 172 -15.17 20.17 -5.17
N LEU A 173 -15.24 20.37 -6.49
CA LEU A 173 -14.18 20.00 -7.42
C LEU A 173 -13.53 21.27 -7.94
N PHE A 174 -12.26 21.47 -7.62
CA PHE A 174 -11.49 22.65 -8.03
C PHE A 174 -10.79 22.44 -9.37
N SER A 175 -10.30 21.22 -9.61
CA SER A 175 -9.69 20.86 -10.89
C SER A 175 -9.95 19.40 -11.20
N THR A 176 -10.04 19.09 -12.50
CA THR A 176 -10.21 17.72 -12.98
C THR A 176 -9.51 17.53 -14.31
N GLY A 177 -8.85 16.38 -14.44
CA GLY A 177 -8.06 15.98 -15.58
C GLY A 177 -7.99 14.46 -15.61
N LEU A 178 -7.69 13.91 -16.78
CA LEU A 178 -7.62 12.47 -16.97
C LEU A 178 -6.33 11.92 -16.38
N LEU A 179 -6.41 10.84 -15.61
CA LEU A 179 -5.26 10.06 -15.16
C LEU A 179 -5.04 8.90 -16.14
N PRO A 180 -4.00 8.96 -17.00
CA PRO A 180 -3.85 8.03 -18.13
C PRO A 180 -3.38 6.63 -17.73
N GLY A 181 -2.88 6.46 -16.50
CA GLY A 181 -2.29 5.20 -16.07
C GLY A 181 -2.12 5.14 -14.56
N ARG A 182 -0.89 4.87 -14.12
CA ARG A 182 -0.54 4.86 -12.70
C ARG A 182 -0.66 6.26 -12.13
N PHE A 183 -1.16 6.34 -10.90
CA PHE A 183 -1.37 7.61 -10.22
C PHE A 183 -0.98 7.52 -8.76
N GLY A 184 -0.80 8.70 -8.17
CA GLY A 184 -0.74 8.87 -6.74
C GLY A 184 -1.93 9.66 -6.22
N ILE A 185 -2.17 9.51 -4.92
CA ILE A 185 -3.18 10.24 -4.17
C ILE A 185 -2.55 10.86 -2.92
N HIS A 186 -2.80 12.14 -2.69
CA HIS A 186 -2.45 12.84 -1.46
C HIS A 186 -3.72 13.35 -0.83
N VAL A 187 -3.95 13.05 0.46
CA VAL A 187 -5.12 13.52 1.19
C VAL A 187 -4.69 14.20 2.48
N ASP A 188 -5.14 15.44 2.65
CA ASP A 188 -5.02 16.19 3.89
C ASP A 188 -6.38 16.17 4.61
N LEU A 189 -6.43 15.57 5.81
CA LEU A 189 -7.58 15.67 6.71
C LEU A 189 -7.34 16.78 7.72
N SER A 190 -8.24 17.75 7.74
CA SER A 190 -8.41 18.71 8.82
C SER A 190 -9.61 18.31 9.65
N CYS A 191 -9.47 18.05 10.95
CA CYS A 191 -10.62 17.83 11.83
C CYS A 191 -10.31 18.08 13.32
N PRO A 192 -11.33 18.31 14.17
CA PRO A 192 -11.09 18.61 15.60
C PRO A 192 -10.52 17.45 16.39
N THR A 193 -10.65 16.22 15.89
CA THR A 193 -10.13 15.02 16.56
C THR A 193 -9.57 14.07 15.52
N PRO A 194 -8.30 14.27 15.11
CA PRO A 194 -7.63 13.40 14.15
C PRO A 194 -7.64 11.92 14.59
N PRO A 195 -7.69 10.97 13.64
CA PRO A 195 -7.60 9.56 13.98
C PRO A 195 -6.25 9.26 14.62
N LYS A 196 -6.24 8.61 15.78
CA LYS A 196 -5.01 8.20 16.50
C LYS A 196 -4.10 7.27 15.69
N ASN A 197 -4.65 6.58 14.68
CA ASN A 197 -3.89 5.74 13.78
C ASN A 197 -4.42 5.91 12.34
N PRO A 198 -3.87 6.87 11.58
CA PRO A 198 -4.18 7.09 10.17
C PRO A 198 -4.04 5.84 9.30
N ALA A 199 -3.11 4.92 9.61
CA ALA A 199 -2.92 3.70 8.83
C ALA A 199 -4.17 2.78 8.80
N LYS A 200 -5.04 2.84 9.82
CA LYS A 200 -6.32 2.11 9.83
C LYS A 200 -7.37 2.69 8.88
N CYS A 201 -7.22 3.96 8.53
CA CYS A 201 -8.19 4.73 7.77
C CYS A 201 -7.93 4.68 6.27
N VAL A 202 -6.66 4.49 5.88
CA VAL A 202 -6.14 4.53 4.50
C VAL A 202 -7.04 3.80 3.50
N LYS A 203 -7.43 2.55 3.77
CA LYS A 203 -8.18 1.77 2.77
C LYS A 203 -9.59 2.30 2.59
N ILE A 204 -10.31 2.57 3.68
CA ILE A 204 -11.67 3.11 3.59
C ILE A 204 -11.66 4.47 2.86
N LEU A 205 -10.67 5.31 3.16
CA LEU A 205 -10.50 6.63 2.56
C LEU A 205 -10.21 6.54 1.06
N PHE A 206 -9.16 5.82 0.68
CA PHE A 206 -8.72 5.77 -0.72
C PHE A 206 -9.67 4.94 -1.59
N ASP A 207 -10.19 3.82 -1.09
CA ASP A 207 -11.20 3.05 -1.81
C ASP A 207 -12.42 3.93 -2.14
N GLY A 208 -12.85 4.79 -1.21
CA GLY A 208 -14.00 5.69 -1.40
C GLY A 208 -13.72 6.81 -2.41
N ILE A 209 -12.55 7.46 -2.33
CA ILE A 209 -12.16 8.52 -3.27
C ILE A 209 -11.97 7.94 -4.67
N ILE A 210 -11.23 6.84 -4.81
CA ILE A 210 -10.96 6.19 -6.09
C ILE A 210 -12.27 5.69 -6.71
N ALA A 211 -13.17 5.10 -5.91
CA ALA A 211 -14.48 4.69 -6.38
C ALA A 211 -15.34 5.85 -6.90
N ALA A 212 -15.20 7.05 -6.34
CA ALA A 212 -15.98 8.22 -6.76
C ALA A 212 -15.46 8.83 -8.07
N LEU A 213 -14.16 8.70 -8.33
CA LEU A 213 -13.48 9.29 -9.48
C LEU A 213 -13.29 8.32 -10.65
N GLN A 214 -13.60 7.04 -10.49
CA GLN A 214 -13.46 6.07 -11.58
C GLN A 214 -14.68 6.02 -12.50
N SER A 215 -14.43 6.04 -13.80
CA SER A 215 -15.41 5.65 -14.81
C SER A 215 -15.82 4.19 -14.62
N ASN A 216 -17.06 3.85 -14.99
CA ASN A 216 -17.59 2.49 -14.89
C ASN A 216 -18.15 2.03 -16.23
N LEU A 217 -17.72 0.86 -16.70
CA LEU A 217 -18.22 0.25 -17.95
C LEU A 217 -19.48 -0.59 -17.72
N VAL A 218 -19.68 -1.05 -16.48
CA VAL A 218 -20.75 -1.97 -16.12
C VAL A 218 -21.65 -1.33 -15.09
N ALA A 219 -22.96 -1.32 -15.38
CA ALA A 219 -23.97 -0.81 -14.46
C ALA A 219 -24.04 -1.69 -13.20
N PRO A 220 -24.27 -1.11 -12.01
CA PRO A 220 -24.44 -1.90 -10.80
C PRO A 220 -25.72 -2.76 -10.88
N ALA A 221 -25.67 -3.95 -10.30
CA ALA A 221 -26.86 -4.79 -10.18
C ALA A 221 -27.91 -4.11 -9.28
N GLU A 222 -29.19 -4.21 -9.66
CA GLU A 222 -30.31 -3.57 -8.96
C GLU A 222 -30.34 -3.94 -7.46
N GLU A 223 -30.11 -5.21 -7.13
CA GLU A 223 -30.09 -5.65 -5.74
C GLU A 223 -29.02 -4.96 -4.89
N VAL A 224 -27.87 -4.59 -5.49
CA VAL A 224 -26.77 -3.92 -4.79
C VAL A 224 -27.15 -2.48 -4.50
N VAL A 225 -27.75 -1.80 -5.48
CA VAL A 225 -28.27 -0.44 -5.33
C VAL A 225 -29.34 -0.40 -4.24
N LEU A 226 -30.29 -1.34 -4.23
CA LEU A 226 -31.33 -1.43 -3.20
C LEU A 226 -30.77 -1.73 -1.80
N ARG A 227 -29.68 -2.50 -1.68
CA ARG A 227 -28.98 -2.70 -0.40
C ARG A 227 -28.36 -1.39 0.11
N LEU A 228 -27.65 -0.66 -0.76
CA LEU A 228 -27.04 0.63 -0.41
C LEU A 228 -28.10 1.67 -0.06
N SER A 229 -29.15 1.78 -0.88
CA SER A 229 -30.28 2.68 -0.68
C SER A 229 -30.92 2.50 0.69
N ARG A 230 -31.32 1.26 1.03
CA ARG A 230 -31.92 0.95 2.33
C ARG A 230 -30.98 1.19 3.50
N LYS A 231 -29.70 0.87 3.34
CA LYS A 231 -28.71 1.00 4.42
C LYS A 231 -28.38 2.46 4.74
N HIS A 232 -28.35 3.33 3.72
CA HIS A 232 -27.87 4.70 3.85
C HIS A 232 -28.97 5.76 3.69
N GLY A 233 -30.21 5.37 3.42
CA GLY A 233 -31.34 6.28 3.27
C GLY A 233 -31.27 7.17 2.02
N VAL A 234 -30.60 6.70 0.97
CA VAL A 234 -30.44 7.44 -0.30
C VAL A 234 -31.33 6.81 -1.36
N GLU A 235 -31.95 7.63 -2.21
CA GLU A 235 -32.80 7.18 -3.30
C GLU A 235 -32.02 6.28 -4.29
N ALA A 236 -32.64 5.17 -4.71
CA ALA A 236 -31.97 4.10 -5.45
C ALA A 236 -31.57 4.53 -6.86
N GLU A 237 -32.43 5.26 -7.58
CA GLU A 237 -32.15 5.74 -8.92
C GLU A 237 -30.99 6.76 -8.92
N LEU A 238 -30.94 7.64 -7.92
CA LEU A 238 -29.83 8.56 -7.71
C LEU A 238 -28.51 7.81 -7.46
N LEU A 239 -28.53 6.78 -6.61
CA LEU A 239 -27.35 5.92 -6.39
C LEU A 239 -26.92 5.23 -7.67
N ARG A 240 -27.85 4.60 -8.39
CA ARG A 240 -27.59 3.91 -9.65
C ARG A 240 -26.94 4.85 -10.67
N LYS A 241 -27.52 6.05 -10.84
CA LYS A 241 -26.99 7.09 -11.73
C LYS A 241 -25.58 7.51 -11.35
N ARG A 242 -25.33 7.83 -10.07
CA ARG A 242 -24.01 8.30 -9.59
C ARG A 242 -22.93 7.22 -9.62
N ILE A 243 -23.29 5.96 -9.33
CA ILE A 243 -22.37 4.83 -9.41
C ILE A 243 -22.02 4.55 -10.88
N PHE A 244 -23.00 4.51 -11.78
CA PHE A 244 -22.72 4.16 -13.18
C PHE A 244 -22.11 5.32 -13.98
N ARG A 245 -22.51 6.56 -13.69
CA ARG A 245 -22.05 7.78 -14.35
C ARG A 245 -21.60 8.78 -13.28
N PRO A 246 -20.36 8.66 -12.78
CA PRO A 246 -19.81 9.67 -11.86
C PRO A 246 -19.83 11.03 -12.53
N LEU A 247 -20.01 12.10 -11.74
CA LEU A 247 -20.09 13.47 -12.26
C LEU A 247 -18.75 13.92 -12.86
N SER A 248 -17.65 13.45 -12.28
CA SER A 248 -16.29 13.88 -12.64
C SER A 248 -15.34 12.68 -12.68
N PRO A 249 -15.48 11.79 -13.68
CA PRO A 249 -14.56 10.69 -13.84
C PRO A 249 -13.17 11.20 -14.22
N ALA A 250 -12.17 10.85 -13.44
CA ALA A 250 -10.76 11.12 -13.70
C ALA A 250 -9.95 9.83 -13.92
N ILE A 251 -10.38 8.71 -13.36
CA ILE A 251 -9.71 7.42 -13.47
C ILE A 251 -10.40 6.60 -14.55
N MET A 252 -9.66 6.25 -15.61
CA MET A 252 -10.23 5.50 -16.72
C MET A 252 -10.60 4.07 -16.33
N ALA A 253 -11.79 3.65 -16.77
CA ALA A 253 -12.28 2.30 -16.60
C ALA A 253 -11.47 1.34 -17.46
N THR A 254 -10.73 0.44 -16.82
CA THR A 254 -10.09 -0.71 -17.48
C THR A 254 -10.73 -2.02 -17.03
N ARG A 255 -11.62 -1.97 -16.03
CA ARG A 255 -12.24 -3.15 -15.42
C ARG A 255 -13.55 -3.49 -16.12
N THR A 256 -13.75 -4.78 -16.33
CA THR A 256 -14.95 -5.37 -16.97
C THR A 256 -16.01 -5.80 -15.96
N GLY A 257 -15.75 -5.66 -14.66
CA GLY A 257 -16.72 -5.91 -13.59
C GLY A 257 -17.40 -4.62 -13.10
N PRO A 258 -18.53 -4.72 -12.38
CA PRO A 258 -19.18 -3.56 -11.77
C PRO A 258 -18.34 -3.01 -10.61
N LEU A 259 -18.41 -1.70 -10.38
CA LEU A 259 -17.77 -1.05 -9.23
C LEU A 259 -18.29 -1.61 -7.89
N VAL A 260 -19.57 -1.94 -7.82
CA VAL A 260 -20.17 -2.56 -6.63
C VAL A 260 -20.77 -3.92 -6.96
N ALA A 261 -20.49 -4.89 -6.10
CA ALA A 261 -20.98 -6.26 -6.23
C ALA A 261 -21.63 -6.76 -4.92
N PRO A 262 -22.54 -7.75 -4.98
CA PRO A 262 -23.06 -8.40 -3.78
C PRO A 262 -21.93 -9.02 -2.96
N TYR A 263 -21.94 -8.85 -1.64
CA TYR A 263 -20.93 -9.43 -0.77
C TYR A 263 -21.55 -10.12 0.44
N ARG A 264 -21.35 -11.44 0.56
CA ARG A 264 -22.01 -12.26 1.57
C ARG A 264 -23.53 -12.03 1.57
N LYS A 265 -24.21 -12.35 2.67
CA LYS A 265 -25.69 -12.35 2.73
C LYS A 265 -26.32 -10.95 2.57
N HIS A 266 -25.69 -9.91 3.13
CA HIS A 266 -26.28 -8.56 3.18
C HIS A 266 -25.30 -7.42 2.85
N GLY A 267 -24.04 -7.74 2.54
CA GLY A 267 -23.01 -6.75 2.25
C GLY A 267 -22.95 -6.35 0.79
N VAL A 268 -22.14 -5.32 0.56
CA VAL A 268 -21.74 -4.82 -0.76
C VAL A 268 -20.22 -4.70 -0.74
N GLN A 269 -19.56 -5.25 -1.76
CA GLN A 269 -18.13 -5.11 -1.99
C GLN A 269 -17.92 -4.00 -3.02
N TRP A 270 -16.91 -3.18 -2.77
CA TRP A 270 -16.45 -2.12 -3.67
C TRP A 270 -15.20 -2.61 -4.40
N HIS A 271 -15.09 -2.24 -5.67
CA HIS A 271 -13.99 -2.58 -6.56
C HIS A 271 -13.36 -1.29 -7.14
N PRO A 272 -12.81 -0.40 -6.30
CA PRO A 272 -12.08 0.80 -6.75
C PRO A 272 -10.86 0.39 -7.57
N ALA A 273 -10.45 1.15 -8.59
CA ALA A 273 -9.21 0.95 -9.34
C ALA A 273 -7.94 1.31 -8.52
N ASP A 274 -7.87 0.80 -7.28
CA ASP A 274 -6.78 0.94 -6.32
C ASP A 274 -5.47 0.32 -6.81
N ASP A 275 -5.55 -0.67 -7.69
CA ASP A 275 -4.41 -1.29 -8.37
C ASP A 275 -3.47 -0.36 -9.12
N LYS A 276 -4.00 0.77 -9.57
CA LYS A 276 -3.24 1.79 -10.29
C LYS A 276 -2.63 2.84 -9.37
N CYS A 277 -3.00 2.83 -8.10
CA CYS A 277 -2.49 3.75 -7.10
C CYS A 277 -1.15 3.23 -6.56
N GLU A 278 -0.03 3.81 -7.01
CA GLU A 278 1.31 3.39 -6.59
C GLU A 278 1.96 4.34 -5.56
N ASP A 279 1.33 5.47 -5.25
CA ASP A 279 1.77 6.41 -4.21
C ASP A 279 0.55 6.94 -3.47
N CYS A 280 0.46 6.72 -2.17
CA CYS A 280 -0.69 7.17 -1.39
C CYS A 280 -0.25 7.80 -0.08
N THR A 281 -0.63 9.06 0.11
CA THR A 281 -0.27 9.88 1.26
C THR A 281 -1.54 10.30 1.98
N PHE A 282 -1.55 10.11 3.30
CA PHE A 282 -2.61 10.57 4.18
C PHE A 282 -2.02 11.33 5.35
N VAL A 283 -2.25 12.65 5.38
CA VAL A 283 -1.81 13.56 6.44
C VAL A 283 -3.02 13.95 7.28
N VAL A 284 -2.82 14.08 8.58
CA VAL A 284 -3.87 14.51 9.50
C VAL A 284 -3.42 15.71 10.31
N SER A 285 -4.34 16.67 10.47
CA SER A 285 -4.11 17.91 11.19
C SER A 285 -5.33 18.27 12.04
N GLU A 286 -5.07 18.87 13.20
CA GLU A 286 -6.12 19.37 14.07
C GLU A 286 -6.63 20.72 13.55
N SER A 287 -7.95 20.85 13.45
CA SER A 287 -8.62 22.06 12.94
C SER A 287 -10.04 22.14 13.47
N ASP A 288 -10.58 23.34 13.66
CA ASP A 288 -11.97 23.55 14.08
C ASP A 288 -12.98 23.07 13.02
N THR A 289 -12.54 22.95 11.78
CA THR A 289 -13.37 22.52 10.65
C THR A 289 -12.98 21.12 10.17
N ALA A 290 -13.99 20.31 9.85
CA ALA A 290 -13.82 18.91 9.45
C ALA A 290 -13.98 18.71 7.93
N PHE A 291 -12.87 18.64 7.20
CA PHE A 291 -12.87 18.39 5.76
C PHE A 291 -11.63 17.62 5.31
N CYS A 292 -11.71 17.04 4.11
CA CYS A 292 -10.59 16.47 3.40
C CYS A 292 -10.32 17.26 2.13
N ASP A 293 -9.07 17.60 1.87
CA ASP A 293 -8.57 17.94 0.53
C ASP A 293 -7.91 16.72 -0.07
N ALA A 294 -8.30 16.33 -1.29
CA ALA A 294 -7.71 15.22 -2.01
C ALA A 294 -7.14 15.69 -3.35
N TYR A 295 -5.89 15.27 -3.60
CA TYR A 295 -5.12 15.59 -4.78
C TYR A 295 -4.71 14.29 -5.47
N LEU A 296 -5.06 14.12 -6.75
CA LEU A 296 -4.59 13.01 -7.56
C LEU A 296 -3.67 13.51 -8.67
N PHE A 297 -2.60 12.76 -8.91
CA PHE A 297 -1.52 13.15 -9.81
C PHE A 297 -0.97 11.93 -10.57
N PRO A 298 -0.48 12.09 -11.80
CA PRO A 298 0.12 11.00 -12.56
C PRO A 298 1.49 10.66 -11.98
N ILE A 299 1.84 9.37 -12.00
CA ILE A 299 3.18 8.88 -11.73
C ILE A 299 3.85 8.65 -13.08
N ALA A 300 5.05 9.20 -13.26
CA ALA A 300 5.82 9.00 -14.49
C ALA A 300 6.19 7.51 -14.63
N ASP A 301 6.22 7.03 -15.88
CA ASP A 301 6.49 5.62 -16.13
C ASP A 301 7.92 5.19 -15.84
#